data_AF-A0AA96M785-F1
#
_entry.id   AF-A0AA96M785-F1
#
_cell.length_a   1.000
_cell.length_b   1.000
_cell.length_c   1.000
_cell.angle_alpha   90.00
_cell.angle_beta   90.00
_cell.angle_gamma   90.00
#
_symmetry.space_group_name_H-M   'P 1'
#
loop_
_entity.id
_entity.type
_entity.pdbx_description
1 polymer ?
#
loop_
_entity_poly.entity_id
_entity_poly.type
_entity_poly.pdbx_seq_one_letter_code
_entity_poly.pdbx_strand_id
1 'polypeptide(L)'
;MSNIDKRPFRADGGDISTGRLREIADNPYGDEEKCWLAKRVLALLDELEAKDKQIADLKEAFRIALSAAGIDVPAAAGKGE
;
A
#
# COMPACT_ATOMS: atom_id res chain seq x y z
N MET A 1 1.39 29.70 -21.62
CA MET A 1 2.35 28.97 -20.77
C MET A 1 1.73 28.79 -19.40
N SER A 2 1.13 27.63 -19.13
CA SER A 2 0.50 27.36 -17.84
C SER A 2 1.58 27.19 -16.77
N ASN A 3 1.54 28.03 -15.74
CA ASN A 3 2.51 28.08 -14.67
C ASN A 3 2.32 26.86 -13.75
N ILE A 4 2.91 25.71 -14.13
CA ILE A 4 2.85 24.45 -13.37
C ILE A 4 3.68 24.52 -12.06
N ASP A 5 4.54 25.53 -11.93
CA ASP A 5 5.57 25.64 -10.88
C ASP A 5 5.16 26.37 -9.59
N LYS A 6 3.96 26.94 -9.48
CA LYS A 6 3.55 27.69 -8.27
C LYS A 6 2.46 27.02 -7.46
N ARG A 7 2.57 25.70 -7.26
CA ARG A 7 1.79 25.08 -6.19
C ARG A 7 2.29 25.66 -4.85
N PRO A 8 1.41 26.25 -4.03
CA PRO A 8 1.82 26.80 -2.75
C PRO A 8 2.48 25.71 -1.91
N PHE A 9 3.62 26.04 -1.29
CA PHE A 9 4.32 25.14 -0.39
C PHE A 9 3.35 24.70 0.72
N ARG A 10 3.15 23.40 0.86
CA ARG A 10 2.32 22.81 1.91
C ARG A 10 3.23 22.23 2.97
N ALA A 11 3.15 22.77 4.19
CA ALA A 11 3.95 22.30 5.32
C ALA A 11 3.69 20.81 5.67
N ASP A 12 2.52 20.30 5.31
CA ASP A 12 2.11 18.90 5.47
C ASP A 12 2.75 17.95 4.42
N GLY A 13 3.62 18.46 3.54
CA GLY A 13 4.22 17.67 2.45
C GLY A 13 3.32 17.52 1.21
N GLY A 14 2.04 17.88 1.31
CA GLY A 14 1.10 17.83 0.20
C GLY A 14 0.55 16.42 -0.05
N ASP A 15 -0.03 16.20 -1.23
CA ASP A 15 -0.60 14.90 -1.57
C ASP A 15 0.51 13.85 -1.80
N ILE A 16 0.50 12.78 -1.00
CA ILE A 16 1.41 11.61 -1.14
C ILE A 16 0.61 10.39 -1.63
N SER A 17 -0.48 10.62 -2.37
CA SER A 17 -1.30 9.53 -2.88
C SER A 17 -0.53 8.69 -3.91
N THR A 18 -0.93 7.43 -4.08
CA THR A 18 -0.42 6.56 -5.15
C THR A 18 -0.59 7.20 -6.54
N GLY A 19 -1.66 7.97 -6.74
CA GLY A 19 -1.88 8.73 -7.98
C GLY A 19 -0.76 9.73 -8.23
N ARG A 20 -0.37 10.50 -7.20
CA ARG A 20 0.74 11.45 -7.29
C ARG A 20 2.09 10.77 -7.48
N LEU A 21 2.31 9.63 -6.82
CA LEU A 21 3.53 8.83 -7.03
C LEU A 21 3.63 8.33 -8.48
N ARG A 22 2.52 7.93 -9.09
CA ARG A 22 2.48 7.54 -10.50
C ARG A 22 2.79 8.72 -11.42
N GLU A 23 2.21 9.89 -11.19
CA GLU A 23 2.56 11.12 -11.93
C GLU A 23 4.07 11.44 -11.86
N ILE A 24 4.70 11.27 -10.69
CA ILE A 24 6.13 11.51 -10.50
C ILE A 24 6.96 10.44 -11.23
N ALA A 25 6.57 9.17 -11.13
CA ALA A 25 7.27 8.06 -11.76
C ALA A 25 7.28 8.13 -13.30
N ASP A 26 6.20 8.62 -13.90
CA ASP A 26 6.02 8.72 -15.35
C ASP A 26 6.48 10.06 -15.95
N ASN A 27 6.99 10.99 -15.13
CA ASN A 27 7.44 12.30 -15.61
C ASN A 27 8.78 12.19 -16.37
N PRO A 28 8.82 12.45 -17.70
CA PRO A 28 10.05 12.33 -18.50
C PRO A 28 11.05 13.47 -18.24
N TYR A 29 10.61 14.57 -17.63
CA TYR A 29 11.45 15.69 -17.21
C TYR A 29 11.73 15.68 -15.71
N GLY A 30 11.36 14.59 -15.03
CA GLY A 30 11.55 14.43 -13.60
C GLY A 30 13.01 14.15 -13.25
N ASP A 31 13.42 14.66 -12.10
CA ASP A 31 14.70 14.31 -11.49
C ASP A 31 14.80 12.78 -11.31
N GLU A 32 15.93 12.21 -11.73
CA GLU A 32 16.10 10.74 -11.79
C GLU A 32 15.93 10.08 -10.43
N GLU A 33 16.43 10.71 -9.36
CA GLU A 33 16.31 10.18 -7.99
C GLU A 33 14.84 10.18 -7.55
N LYS A 34 14.09 11.24 -7.85
CA LYS A 34 12.66 11.33 -7.55
C LYS A 34 11.83 10.32 -8.34
N CYS A 35 12.10 10.18 -9.64
CA CYS A 35 11.43 9.20 -10.50
C CYS A 35 11.72 7.77 -10.02
N TRP A 36 12.98 7.48 -9.69
CA TRP A 36 13.39 6.17 -9.18
C TRP A 36 12.71 5.85 -7.85
N LEU A 37 12.71 6.79 -6.90
CA LEU A 37 12.09 6.61 -5.61
C LEU A 37 10.58 6.37 -5.74
N ALA A 38 9.89 7.15 -6.58
CA ALA A 38 8.46 6.97 -6.81
C ALA A 38 8.14 5.58 -7.39
N LYS A 39 8.91 5.11 -8.38
CA LYS A 39 8.78 3.75 -8.94
C LYS A 39 9.02 2.67 -7.88
N ARG A 40 10.04 2.86 -7.04
CA ARG A 40 10.36 1.91 -5.98
C ARG A 40 9.25 1.82 -4.95
N VAL A 41 8.68 2.95 -4.52
CA VAL A 41 7.54 2.98 -3.59
C VAL A 41 6.32 2.30 -4.20
N LEU A 42 6.00 2.56 -5.48
CA LEU A 42 4.88 1.89 -6.17
C LEU A 42 5.06 0.36 -6.22
N ALA A 43 6.27 -0.12 -6.52
CA ALA A 43 6.57 -1.55 -6.51
C ALA A 43 6.39 -2.17 -5.11
N LEU A 44 6.86 -1.48 -4.06
CA LEU A 44 6.69 -1.96 -2.69
C LEU A 44 5.22 -2.03 -2.26
N LEU A 45 4.38 -1.09 -2.73
CA LEU A 45 2.95 -1.12 -2.46
C LEU A 45 2.27 -2.33 -3.12
N ASP A 46 2.64 -2.65 -4.36
CA ASP A 46 2.16 -3.87 -5.05
C ASP A 46 2.61 -5.15 -4.31
N GLU A 47 3.87 -5.21 -3.89
CA GLU A 47 4.39 -6.32 -3.09
C GLU A 47 3.65 -6.49 -1.75
N LEU A 48 3.25 -5.38 -1.11
CA LEU A 48 2.47 -5.41 0.13
C LEU A 48 1.06 -5.93 -0.11
N GLU A 49 0.36 -5.41 -1.13
CA GLU A 49 -1.00 -5.87 -1.48
C GLU A 49 -1.01 -7.37 -1.82
N ALA A 50 0.00 -7.83 -2.57
CA ALA A 50 0.16 -9.25 -2.88
C ALA A 50 0.41 -10.12 -1.63
N LYS A 51 1.14 -9.60 -0.64
CA LYS A 51 1.38 -10.30 0.64
C LYS A 51 0.12 -10.32 1.51
N ASP A 52 -0.61 -9.22 1.61
CA ASP A 52 -1.87 -9.16 2.34
C ASP A 52 -2.88 -10.15 1.77
N LYS A 53 -2.97 -10.26 0.44
CA LYS A 53 -3.82 -11.26 -0.22
C LYS A 53 -3.39 -12.69 0.12
N GLN A 54 -2.09 -13.00 0.09
CA GLN A 54 -1.57 -14.31 0.49
C GLN A 54 -1.85 -14.63 1.96
N ILE A 55 -1.73 -13.64 2.85
CA ILE A 55 -2.05 -13.81 4.28
C ILE A 55 -3.54 -14.07 4.47
N ALA A 56 -4.40 -13.36 3.75
CA ALA A 56 -5.85 -13.57 3.81
C ALA A 56 -6.24 -14.97 3.32
N ASP A 57 -5.68 -15.40 2.19
CA ASP A 57 -5.88 -16.74 1.63
C ASP A 57 -5.40 -17.84 2.59
N LEU A 58 -4.19 -17.69 3.14
CA LEU A 58 -3.64 -18.64 4.10
C LEU A 58 -4.49 -18.73 5.38
N LYS A 59 -4.96 -17.58 5.90
CA LYS A 59 -5.86 -17.54 7.07
C LYS A 59 -7.19 -18.23 6.78
N GLU A 60 -7.69 -18.14 5.56
CA GLU A 60 -8.92 -18.81 5.16
C GLU A 60 -8.72 -20.32 5.02
N ALA A 61 -7.67 -20.74 4.33
CA ALA A 61 -7.30 -22.16 4.23
C ALA A 61 -7.11 -22.78 5.61
N PHE A 62 -6.45 -22.07 6.54
CA PHE A 62 -6.28 -22.53 7.91
C PHE A 62 -7.61 -22.63 8.67
N ARG A 63 -8.51 -21.64 8.54
CA ARG A 63 -9.85 -21.70 9.15
C ARG A 63 -10.65 -22.91 8.65
N ILE A 64 -10.64 -23.16 7.34
CA ILE A 64 -11.31 -24.32 6.74
C ILE A 64 -10.72 -25.63 7.29
N ALA A 65 -9.39 -25.72 7.39
CA ALA A 65 -8.73 -26.90 7.93
C ALA A 65 -9.08 -27.16 9.41
N LEU A 66 -9.15 -26.10 10.23
CA LEU A 66 -9.59 -26.22 11.63
C LEU A 66 -11.04 -26.70 11.73
N SER A 67 -11.94 -26.12 10.94
CA SER A 67 -13.34 -26.57 10.87
C SER A 67 -13.44 -28.04 10.44
N ALA A 68 -12.66 -28.47 9.45
CA ALA A 68 -12.63 -29.87 9.01
C ALA A 68 -12.10 -30.83 10.08
N ALA A 69 -11.17 -30.37 10.93
CA ALA A 69 -10.65 -31.13 12.07
C ALA A 69 -11.60 -31.15 13.27
N GLY A 70 -12.75 -30.46 13.21
CA GLY A 70 -13.69 -30.33 14.33
C GLY A 70 -13.14 -29.44 15.46
N ILE A 71 -12.13 -28.62 15.18
CA ILE A 71 -11.50 -27.71 16.15
C ILE A 71 -12.16 -26.34 15.99
N ASP A 72 -12.94 -25.95 17.00
CA ASP A 72 -13.51 -24.60 17.07
C ASP A 72 -12.40 -23.58 17.31
N VAL A 73 -12.33 -22.54 16.47
CA VAL A 73 -11.40 -21.42 16.69
C VAL A 73 -11.93 -20.63 17.89
N PRO A 74 -11.18 -20.54 19.00
CA PRO A 74 -11.64 -19.74 20.13
C PRO A 74 -11.83 -18.30 19.67
N ALA A 75 -13.04 -17.75 19.88
CA ALA A 75 -13.33 -16.35 19.65
C ALA A 75 -12.27 -15.53 20.40
N ALA A 76 -11.46 -14.78 19.65
CA ALA A 76 -10.44 -13.92 20.22
C ALA A 76 -11.10 -13.03 21.28
N ALA A 77 -10.74 -13.23 22.54
CA ALA A 77 -11.20 -12.40 23.63
C ALA A 77 -10.78 -10.95 23.33
N GLY A 78 -11.73 -10.15 22.86
CA GLY A 78 -11.58 -8.71 22.74
C GLY A 78 -11.34 -8.14 24.12
N LYS A 79 -10.07 -8.02 24.51
CA LYS A 79 -9.66 -7.13 25.59
C LYS A 79 -9.25 -5.81 24.96
N GLY A 80 -10.22 -4.91 24.90
CA GLY A 80 -10.04 -3.48 24.70
C GLY A 80 -10.97 -2.76 25.67
N GLU A 81 -10.47 -2.56 26.89
CA GLU A 81 -10.75 -1.37 27.70
C GLU A 81 -9.69 -0.32 27.33
#